data_AF-A0A6I4ZRS7-F1
#
_entry.id   AF-A0A6I4ZRS7-F1
#
_cell.length_a   1.000
_cell.length_b   1.000
_cell.length_c   1.000
_cell.angle_alpha   90.00
_cell.angle_beta   90.00
_cell.angle_gamma   90.00
#
_symmetry.space_group_name_H-M   'P 1'
#
loop_
_entity.id
_entity.type
_entity.pdbx_description
1 polymer ?
#
loop_
_entity_poly.entity_id
_entity_poly.type
_entity_poly.pdbx_seq_one_letter_code
_entity_poly.pdbx_strand_id
1 'polypeptide(L)'
;MANQATGGAQQHHKYLRKAWGEAYGREPSPDTAYKDAVRAVEAVSIPIVTPSQSRATLGSVIAELRDNGEDYATRLSPSAEPDSVTVVREMLQLLWKSQWDRHGVEDDIPLTVSQKEAEDALSLAVTLVRWFDTGAIYRK
;
A
#
# COMPACT_ATOMS: atom_id res chain seq x y z
N MET A 1 31.01 5.57 2.72
CA MET A 1 29.79 5.48 3.56
C MET A 1 28.74 4.77 2.74
N ALA A 2 28.58 3.46 2.94
CA ALA A 2 27.68 2.63 2.15
C ALA A 2 27.01 1.59 3.06
N ASN A 3 25.76 1.30 2.74
CA ASN A 3 25.06 0.04 3.02
C ASN A 3 24.38 -0.12 4.40
N GLN A 4 23.31 0.64 4.64
CA GLN A 4 22.16 0.17 5.44
C GLN A 4 20.80 0.27 4.69
N ALA A 5 20.76 0.84 3.49
CA ALA A 5 19.52 1.04 2.73
C ALA A 5 19.01 -0.22 1.98
N THR A 6 19.84 -1.24 1.79
CA THR A 6 19.51 -2.42 0.95
C THR A 6 18.66 -3.48 1.64
N GLY A 7 18.62 -3.52 2.98
CA GLY A 7 17.87 -4.54 3.74
C GLY A 7 16.35 -4.29 3.76
N GLY A 8 15.92 -3.04 3.88
CA GLY A 8 14.51 -2.62 3.83
C GLY A 8 13.98 -2.51 2.39
N ALA A 9 14.81 -2.02 1.46
CA ALA A 9 14.46 -1.84 0.05
C ALA A 9 14.13 -3.14 -0.69
N GLN A 10 14.43 -4.32 -0.13
CA GLN A 10 14.06 -5.61 -0.76
C GLN A 10 12.79 -6.24 -0.17
N GLN A 11 12.24 -5.74 0.93
CA GLN A 11 11.12 -6.39 1.59
C GLN A 11 9.81 -6.25 0.80
N HIS A 12 9.56 -5.08 0.20
CA HIS A 12 8.35 -4.86 -0.60
C HIS A 12 8.28 -5.79 -1.82
N HIS A 13 9.40 -6.07 -2.51
CA HIS A 13 9.44 -7.02 -3.62
C HIS A 13 9.13 -8.46 -3.18
N LYS A 14 9.58 -8.87 -1.98
CA LYS A 14 9.27 -10.20 -1.44
C LYS A 14 7.77 -10.34 -1.16
N TYR A 15 7.17 -9.31 -0.57
CA TYR A 15 5.73 -9.28 -0.33
C TYR A 15 4.93 -9.27 -1.64
N LEU A 16 5.29 -8.46 -2.63
CA LEU A 16 4.63 -8.48 -3.96
C LEU A 16 4.74 -9.84 -4.64
N ARG A 17 5.94 -10.45 -4.64
CA ARG A 17 6.14 -11.78 -5.23
C ARG A 17 5.26 -12.83 -4.55
N LYS A 18 5.18 -12.79 -3.22
CA LYS A 18 4.32 -13.69 -2.46
C LYS A 18 2.86 -13.44 -2.78
N ALA A 19 2.40 -12.19 -2.74
CA ALA A 19 1.03 -11.81 -3.07
C ALA A 19 0.61 -12.29 -4.47
N TRP A 20 1.51 -12.19 -5.46
CA TRP A 20 1.26 -12.71 -6.82
C TRP A 20 1.10 -14.23 -6.86
N GLY A 21 1.93 -14.96 -6.12
CA GLY A 21 1.82 -16.41 -6.01
C GLY A 21 0.55 -16.86 -5.30
N GLU A 22 0.13 -16.14 -4.26
CA GLU A 22 -1.10 -16.42 -3.52
C GLU A 22 -2.36 -16.01 -4.32
N ALA A 23 -2.29 -15.00 -5.18
CA ALA A 23 -3.41 -14.61 -6.04
C ALA A 23 -3.54 -15.52 -7.26
N TYR A 24 -2.47 -15.73 -8.02
CA TYR A 24 -2.52 -16.38 -9.33
C TYR A 24 -1.91 -17.79 -9.37
N GLY A 25 -1.55 -18.34 -8.20
CA GLY A 25 -0.97 -19.67 -8.07
C GLY A 25 -1.97 -20.79 -8.36
N ARG A 26 -1.46 -22.03 -8.34
CA ARG A 26 -2.27 -23.23 -8.56
C ARG A 26 -3.34 -23.44 -7.47
N GLU A 27 -3.01 -23.05 -6.24
CA GLU A 27 -3.89 -23.09 -5.07
C GLU A 27 -3.93 -21.67 -4.48
N PRO A 28 -4.83 -20.79 -4.99
CA PRO A 28 -4.89 -19.42 -4.53
C PRO A 28 -5.30 -19.30 -3.05
N SER A 29 -4.73 -18.30 -2.38
CA SER A 29 -5.12 -17.83 -1.04
C SER A 29 -5.42 -16.32 -1.10
N PRO A 30 -6.65 -15.92 -1.44
CA PRO A 30 -7.03 -14.50 -1.60
C PRO A 30 -6.72 -13.63 -0.38
N ASP A 31 -7.03 -14.12 0.84
CA ASP A 31 -6.76 -13.41 2.09
C ASP A 31 -5.26 -13.14 2.27
N THR A 32 -4.43 -14.16 2.01
CA THR A 32 -2.97 -14.05 2.11
C THR A 32 -2.43 -13.11 1.03
N ALA A 33 -2.95 -13.20 -0.19
CA ALA A 33 -2.58 -12.34 -1.30
C ALA A 33 -2.83 -10.87 -0.98
N TYR A 34 -4.04 -10.53 -0.52
CA TYR A 34 -4.41 -9.17 -0.13
C TYR A 34 -3.51 -8.67 1.01
N LYS A 35 -3.33 -9.49 2.05
CA LYS A 35 -2.50 -9.14 3.21
C LYS A 35 -1.06 -8.83 2.83
N ASP A 36 -0.45 -9.62 1.96
CA ASP A 36 0.91 -9.38 1.51
C ASP A 36 0.99 -8.22 0.51
N ALA A 37 -0.08 -7.93 -0.27
CA ALA A 37 -0.16 -6.73 -1.09
C ALA A 37 -0.11 -5.44 -0.23
N VAL A 38 -0.86 -5.39 0.88
CA VAL A 38 -0.81 -4.28 1.84
C VAL A 38 0.59 -4.12 2.44
N ARG A 39 1.20 -5.23 2.90
CA ARG A 39 2.56 -5.21 3.47
C ARG A 39 3.62 -4.74 2.48
N ALA A 40 3.44 -5.04 1.19
CA ALA A 40 4.35 -4.53 0.17
C ALA A 40 4.30 -3.01 0.08
N VAL A 41 3.10 -2.42 0.12
CA VAL A 41 2.92 -0.96 0.11
C VAL A 41 3.47 -0.33 1.39
N GLU A 42 3.22 -0.93 2.56
CA GLU A 42 3.80 -0.48 3.84
C GLU A 42 5.34 -0.46 3.78
N ALA A 43 5.95 -1.55 3.32
CA ALA A 43 7.39 -1.72 3.30
C ALA A 43 8.13 -0.70 2.42
N VAL A 44 7.48 -0.12 1.41
CA VAL A 44 8.08 0.92 0.56
C VAL A 44 7.66 2.34 0.97
N SER A 45 6.45 2.54 1.48
CA SER A 45 5.94 3.88 1.81
C SER A 45 6.38 4.38 3.19
N ILE A 46 6.47 3.49 4.20
CA ILE A 46 6.82 3.88 5.57
C ILE A 46 8.19 4.57 5.66
N PRO A 47 9.28 4.05 5.05
CA PRO A 47 10.59 4.70 5.12
C PRO A 47 10.64 6.08 4.47
N ILE A 48 9.68 6.40 3.59
CA ILE A 48 9.60 7.67 2.87
C ILE A 48 8.73 8.67 3.64
N VAL A 49 7.57 8.21 4.11
CA VAL A 49 6.50 9.07 4.64
C VAL A 49 6.55 9.16 6.17
N THR A 50 6.83 8.05 6.86
CA THR A 50 6.86 8.00 8.34
C THR A 50 8.15 7.39 8.90
N PRO A 51 9.35 7.84 8.49
CA PRO A 51 10.63 7.17 8.78
C PRO A 51 10.99 7.07 10.26
N SER A 52 10.46 7.96 11.11
CA SER A 52 10.73 7.98 12.55
C SER A 52 9.81 7.08 13.37
N GLN A 53 8.76 6.52 12.77
CA GLN A 53 7.74 5.74 13.48
C GLN A 53 8.05 4.24 13.39
N SER A 54 8.67 3.69 14.45
CA SER A 54 9.08 2.27 14.51
C SER A 54 7.96 1.23 14.41
N ARG A 55 6.69 1.64 14.57
CA ARG A 55 5.49 0.79 14.44
C ARG A 55 4.47 1.38 13.47
N ALA A 56 4.93 2.11 12.45
CA ALA A 56 4.05 2.64 11.43
C ALA A 56 3.32 1.52 10.67
N THR A 57 2.10 1.82 10.25
CA THR A 57 1.27 0.97 9.38
C THR A 57 0.85 1.77 8.15
N LEU A 58 0.13 1.15 7.22
CA LEU A 58 -0.49 1.86 6.11
C LEU A 58 -1.42 2.98 6.60
N GLY A 59 -2.11 2.78 7.73
CA GLY A 59 -2.91 3.81 8.38
C GLY A 59 -2.08 5.01 8.85
N SER A 60 -0.85 4.80 9.33
CA SER A 60 0.08 5.89 9.69
C SER A 60 0.49 6.71 8.47
N VAL A 61 0.76 6.05 7.33
CA VAL A 61 1.10 6.71 6.07
C VAL A 61 -0.07 7.54 5.55
N ILE A 62 -1.28 6.99 5.59
CA ILE A 62 -2.51 7.70 5.18
C ILE A 62 -2.73 8.96 6.05
N ALA A 63 -2.56 8.84 7.37
CA ALA A 63 -2.70 9.96 8.28
C ALA A 63 -1.66 11.06 8.01
N GLU A 64 -0.40 10.68 7.80
CA GLU A 64 0.67 11.63 7.47
C GLU A 64 0.40 12.39 6.17
N LEU A 65 -0.01 11.70 5.10
CA LEU A 65 -0.36 12.35 3.82
C LEU A 65 -1.63 13.20 3.89
N ARG A 66 -2.52 12.93 4.86
CA ARG A 66 -3.69 13.77 5.13
C ARG A 66 -3.27 15.06 5.84
N ASP A 67 -2.43 14.95 6.86
CA ASP A 67 -2.12 16.05 7.76
C ASP A 67 -1.01 16.96 7.24
N ASN A 68 -0.06 16.41 6.46
CA ASN A 68 1.11 17.13 5.93
C ASN A 68 1.26 16.89 4.41
N GLY A 69 0.16 16.73 3.67
CA GLY A 69 0.18 16.40 2.24
C GLY A 69 0.93 17.43 1.38
N GLU A 70 0.98 18.69 1.83
CA GLU A 70 1.68 19.80 1.18
C GLU A 70 3.21 19.62 1.12
N ASP A 71 3.79 18.84 2.05
CA ASP A 71 5.21 18.47 2.07
C ASP A 71 5.56 17.47 0.96
N TYR A 72 4.57 16.90 0.29
CA TYR A 72 4.74 15.88 -0.73
C TYR A 72 4.32 16.37 -2.11
N ALA A 73 4.86 15.72 -3.13
CA ALA A 73 4.44 15.89 -4.51
C ALA A 73 4.47 14.54 -5.22
N THR A 74 3.77 14.50 -6.35
CA THR A 74 3.95 13.43 -7.32
C THR A 74 4.45 14.01 -8.65
N ARG A 75 5.05 13.16 -9.48
CA ARG A 75 5.41 13.54 -10.87
C ARG A 75 4.18 13.82 -11.74
N LEU A 76 3.06 13.17 -11.44
CA LEU A 76 1.80 13.37 -12.14
C LEU A 76 0.98 14.41 -11.37
N SER A 77 1.22 15.68 -11.65
CA SER A 77 0.48 16.78 -11.03
C SER A 77 -0.62 17.27 -11.95
N PRO A 78 -1.91 16.96 -11.68
CA PRO A 78 -3.01 17.52 -12.46
C PRO A 78 -3.08 19.04 -12.23
N SER A 79 -3.64 19.77 -13.20
CA SER A 79 -3.88 21.21 -13.08
C SER A 79 -5.19 21.55 -12.34
N ALA A 80 -5.94 20.54 -11.91
CA ALA A 80 -7.25 20.65 -11.27
C ALA A 80 -7.37 19.68 -10.10
N GLU A 81 -8.38 19.89 -9.25
CA GLU A 81 -8.69 19.06 -8.09
C GLU A 81 -9.20 17.65 -8.45
N PRO A 82 -9.01 16.64 -7.58
CA PRO A 82 -8.18 16.70 -6.38
C PRO A 82 -6.68 16.75 -6.72
N ASP A 83 -5.89 17.37 -5.83
CA ASP A 83 -4.44 17.35 -5.97
C ASP A 83 -3.85 15.92 -6.01
N SER A 84 -2.67 15.78 -6.60
CA SER A 84 -2.08 14.45 -6.82
C SER A 84 -1.75 13.66 -5.55
N VAL A 85 -1.43 14.32 -4.44
CA VAL A 85 -1.16 13.66 -3.15
C VAL A 85 -2.47 13.16 -2.56
N THR A 86 -3.55 13.94 -2.67
CA THR A 86 -4.90 13.48 -2.32
C THR A 86 -5.29 12.23 -3.10
N VAL A 87 -5.06 12.16 -4.42
CA VAL A 87 -5.34 10.95 -5.22
C VAL A 87 -4.57 9.73 -4.68
N VAL A 88 -3.28 9.89 -4.41
CA VAL A 88 -2.45 8.80 -3.85
C VAL A 88 -2.95 8.37 -2.47
N ARG A 89 -3.31 9.33 -1.61
CA ARG A 89 -3.89 9.05 -0.29
C ARG A 89 -5.18 8.24 -0.41
N GLU A 90 -6.08 8.61 -1.32
CA GLU A 90 -7.34 7.87 -1.52
C GLU A 90 -7.10 6.46 -2.08
N MET A 91 -6.08 6.26 -2.93
CA MET A 91 -5.66 4.91 -3.36
C MET A 91 -5.15 4.06 -2.18
N LEU A 92 -4.33 4.63 -1.30
CA LEU A 92 -3.86 3.96 -0.09
C LEU A 92 -5.03 3.64 0.85
N GLN A 93 -5.97 4.58 0.99
CA GLN A 93 -7.19 4.45 1.80
C GLN A 93 -8.10 3.34 1.28
N LEU A 94 -8.28 3.26 -0.04
CA LEU A 94 -9.04 2.21 -0.73
C LEU A 94 -8.43 0.83 -0.46
N LEU A 95 -7.11 0.70 -0.61
CA LEU A 95 -6.40 -0.55 -0.33
C LEU A 95 -6.49 -0.94 1.16
N TRP A 96 -6.36 0.03 2.07
CA TRP A 96 -6.35 -0.26 3.50
C TRP A 96 -7.73 -0.64 4.07
N LYS A 97 -8.82 0.03 3.65
CA LYS A 97 -10.16 -0.20 4.21
C LYS A 97 -10.93 -1.33 3.55
N SER A 98 -10.49 -1.74 2.37
CA SER A 98 -11.07 -2.89 1.67
C SER A 98 -10.48 -4.22 2.14
N GLN A 99 -9.42 -4.18 2.97
CA GLN A 99 -8.96 -5.33 3.73
C GLN A 99 -9.89 -5.53 4.93
N TRP A 100 -10.74 -6.57 4.88
CA TRP A 100 -11.72 -6.85 5.93
C TRP A 100 -11.02 -7.36 7.21
N ASP A 101 -10.85 -6.48 8.19
CA ASP A 101 -10.86 -6.84 9.61
C ASP A 101 -11.95 -5.97 10.26
N ARG A 102 -13.19 -6.46 10.24
CA ARG A 102 -14.33 -5.72 10.77
C ARG A 102 -14.74 -6.36 12.08
N HIS A 103 -14.36 -5.68 13.15
CA HIS A 103 -14.89 -5.85 14.49
C HIS A 103 -16.43 -5.99 14.48
N GLY A 104 -16.90 -7.24 14.49
CA GLY A 104 -18.14 -7.70 15.13
C GLY A 104 -19.47 -7.04 14.72
N VAL A 105 -19.80 -6.91 13.44
CA VAL A 105 -21.18 -6.52 13.06
C VAL A 105 -21.68 -7.22 11.79
N GLU A 106 -22.81 -7.91 12.00
CA GLU A 106 -23.77 -8.55 11.08
C GLU A 106 -23.35 -9.84 10.36
N ASP A 107 -24.10 -10.91 10.69
CA ASP A 107 -23.93 -12.33 10.32
C ASP A 107 -23.98 -12.67 8.82
N ASP A 108 -23.95 -11.67 7.91
CA ASP A 108 -24.28 -11.87 6.48
C ASP A 108 -23.22 -11.32 5.49
N ILE A 109 -22.00 -11.01 5.96
CA ILE A 109 -20.89 -10.58 5.11
C ILE A 109 -19.87 -11.72 4.98
N PRO A 110 -19.37 -12.07 3.77
CA PRO A 110 -18.35 -13.11 3.62
C PRO A 110 -17.11 -12.80 4.48
N LEU A 111 -16.73 -13.73 5.35
CA LEU A 111 -15.58 -13.64 6.27
C LEU A 111 -14.21 -13.70 5.56
N THR A 112 -14.19 -13.78 4.23
CA THR A 112 -13.01 -14.07 3.40
C THR A 112 -12.99 -13.16 2.18
N VAL A 113 -11.81 -12.65 1.83
CA VAL A 113 -11.54 -11.92 0.59
C VAL A 113 -11.85 -12.82 -0.61
N SER A 114 -12.61 -12.32 -1.58
CA SER A 114 -12.83 -13.04 -2.83
C SER A 114 -11.59 -13.00 -3.72
N GLN A 115 -11.46 -13.99 -4.62
CA GLN A 115 -10.37 -14.04 -5.59
C GLN A 115 -10.21 -12.71 -6.37
N LYS A 116 -11.33 -12.13 -6.84
CA LYS A 116 -11.30 -10.88 -7.60
C LYS A 116 -10.84 -9.69 -6.77
N GLU A 117 -11.28 -9.59 -5.51
CA GLU A 117 -10.82 -8.53 -4.60
C GLU A 117 -9.32 -8.63 -4.35
N ALA A 118 -8.77 -9.84 -4.19
CA ALA A 118 -7.34 -10.05 -4.03
C ALA A 118 -6.54 -9.63 -5.28
N GLU A 119 -7.04 -9.93 -6.47
CA GLU A 119 -6.44 -9.54 -7.75
C GLU A 119 -6.46 -8.00 -7.97
N ASP A 120 -7.58 -7.36 -7.66
CA ASP A 120 -7.73 -5.90 -7.76
C ASP A 120 -6.83 -5.18 -6.75
N ALA A 121 -6.78 -5.67 -5.51
CA ALA A 121 -5.91 -5.14 -4.47
C ALA A 121 -4.43 -5.30 -4.81
N LEU A 122 -4.03 -6.45 -5.36
CA LEU A 122 -2.68 -6.66 -5.85
C LEU A 122 -2.33 -5.69 -6.99
N SER A 123 -3.23 -5.47 -7.93
CA SER A 123 -3.03 -4.53 -9.04
C SER A 123 -2.82 -3.09 -8.54
N LEU A 124 -3.62 -2.66 -7.56
CA LEU A 124 -3.48 -1.37 -6.90
C LEU A 124 -2.15 -1.27 -6.13
N ALA A 125 -1.79 -2.32 -5.37
CA ALA A 125 -0.55 -2.38 -4.62
C ALA A 125 0.69 -2.33 -5.54
N VAL A 126 0.68 -3.01 -6.69
CA VAL A 126 1.76 -2.95 -7.68
C VAL A 126 1.96 -1.51 -8.18
N THR A 127 0.86 -0.81 -8.47
CA THR A 127 0.91 0.60 -8.91
C THR A 127 1.54 1.48 -7.84
N LEU A 128 1.04 1.40 -6.61
CA LEU A 128 1.54 2.17 -5.47
C LEU A 128 3.01 1.86 -5.16
N VAL A 129 3.39 0.58 -5.12
CA VAL A 129 4.77 0.17 -4.86
C VAL A 129 5.70 0.73 -5.92
N ARG A 130 5.33 0.63 -7.20
CA ARG A 130 6.12 1.18 -8.29
C ARG A 130 6.28 2.70 -8.18
N TRP A 131 5.23 3.41 -7.77
CA TRP A 131 5.29 4.86 -7.64
C TRP A 131 6.18 5.30 -6.48
N PHE A 132 6.10 4.66 -5.32
CA PHE A 132 7.01 4.95 -4.20
C PHE A 132 8.45 4.53 -4.52
N ASP A 133 8.66 3.32 -5.02
CA ASP A 133 10.00 2.76 -5.30
C ASP A 133 10.75 3.57 -6.35
N THR A 134 10.05 4.02 -7.41
CA THR A 134 10.68 4.86 -8.42
C THR A 134 10.86 6.31 -7.98
N GLY A 135 10.30 6.75 -6.84
CA GLY A 135 10.27 8.15 -6.42
C GLY A 135 9.29 9.02 -7.23
N ALA A 136 8.25 8.40 -7.81
CA ALA A 136 7.15 9.14 -8.45
C ALA A 136 6.32 9.92 -7.43
N ILE A 137 6.33 9.47 -6.17
CA ILE A 137 5.85 10.19 -4.99
C ILE A 137 7.10 10.51 -4.16
N TYR A 138 7.28 11.77 -3.76
CA TYR A 138 8.46 12.21 -3.03
C TYR A 138 8.14 13.37 -2.09
N ARG A 139 8.97 13.53 -1.06
CA ARG A 139 8.94 14.70 -0.17
C ARG A 139 9.71 15.86 -0.83
N LYS A 140 9.13 17.06 -0.78
CA LYS A 140 9.71 18.29 -1.32
C LYS A 140 10.90 18.78 -0.51
#